data_AF-A0A8J2JH96-F1
#
_entry.id   AF-A0A8J2JH96-F1
#
_cell.length_a   1.000
_cell.length_b   1.000
_cell.length_c   1.000
_cell.angle_alpha   90.00
_cell.angle_beta   90.00
_cell.angle_gamma   90.00
#
_symmetry.space_group_name_H-M   'P 1'
#
loop_
_entity.id
_entity.type
_entity.pdbx_description
1 polymer ?
#
loop_
_entity_poly.entity_id
_entity_poly.type
_entity_poly.pdbx_seq_one_letter_code
_entity_poly.pdbx_strand_id
1 'polypeptide(L)'
;MKSTLIFLVLAAVAVNFSNSASMRVRRQLVPPEFSNINIDQYLKNQRSVLFQLKCIVYDGPCDRIGKYLKVTIPDLIQGTCSHCSPADRRTAGRLVAHIQKNFPKEWHDAVKKFQGQAVKPEDASRFESLLGIKLEPELINTTVSSDASSSVAPAADTPVSSPAPETKSGAGEQAVAETASADAVVPTDAAVPAAA
;
A
#
# COMPACT_ATOMS: atom_id res chain seq x y z
N MET A 1 -59.17 16.03 -22.95
CA MET A 1 -58.07 16.60 -23.77
C MET A 1 -57.01 17.34 -22.95
N LYS A 2 -57.35 18.02 -21.85
CA LYS A 2 -56.39 18.78 -21.03
C LYS A 2 -55.53 17.89 -20.11
N SER A 3 -56.12 16.85 -19.49
CA SER A 3 -55.38 15.90 -18.64
C SER A 3 -54.41 15.00 -19.42
N THR A 4 -54.70 14.66 -20.67
CA THR A 4 -53.82 13.81 -21.50
C THR A 4 -52.50 14.51 -21.85
N LEU A 5 -52.50 15.84 -21.99
CA LEU A 5 -51.29 16.62 -22.21
C LEU A 5 -50.43 16.73 -20.95
N ILE A 6 -51.04 16.81 -19.77
CA ILE A 6 -50.31 16.88 -18.48
C ILE A 6 -49.57 15.57 -18.21
N PHE A 7 -50.19 14.42 -18.48
CA PHE A 7 -49.54 13.11 -18.32
C PHE A 7 -48.36 12.91 -19.28
N LEU A 8 -48.45 13.40 -20.52
CA LEU A 8 -47.35 13.32 -21.50
C LEU A 8 -46.18 14.23 -21.12
N VAL A 9 -46.44 15.43 -20.58
CA VAL A 9 -45.40 16.35 -20.13
C VAL A 9 -44.69 15.82 -18.87
N LEU A 10 -45.41 15.22 -17.92
CA LEU A 10 -44.81 14.59 -16.72
C LEU A 10 -43.97 13.36 -17.08
N ALA A 11 -44.41 12.54 -18.03
CA ALA A 11 -43.61 11.43 -18.52
C ALA A 11 -42.32 11.90 -19.21
N ALA A 12 -42.37 12.98 -20.00
CA ALA A 12 -41.18 13.54 -20.66
C ALA A 12 -40.16 14.12 -19.67
N VAL A 13 -40.60 14.71 -18.55
CA VAL A 13 -39.69 15.24 -17.51
C VAL A 13 -39.02 14.10 -16.71
N ALA A 14 -39.72 12.99 -16.47
CA ALA A 14 -39.16 11.83 -15.75
C ALA A 14 -38.06 11.09 -16.54
N VAL A 15 -38.08 11.14 -17.87
CA VAL A 15 -37.07 10.46 -18.73
C VAL A 15 -35.75 11.25 -18.79
N ASN A 16 -35.76 12.54 -18.46
CA ASN A 16 -34.58 13.41 -18.53
C ASN A 16 -33.80 13.55 -17.21
N PHE A 17 -34.23 12.91 -16.11
CA PHE A 17 -33.55 13.02 -14.79
C PHE A 17 -32.59 11.87 -14.46
N SER A 18 -32.41 10.89 -15.36
CA SER A 18 -31.58 9.70 -15.08
C SER A 18 -30.16 9.71 -15.66
N ASN A 19 -29.67 10.82 -16.22
CA ASN A 19 -28.28 10.92 -16.68
C ASN A 19 -27.39 11.67 -15.68
N SER A 20 -27.34 11.20 -14.44
CA SER A 20 -26.12 11.35 -13.65
C SER A 20 -25.21 10.18 -14.02
N ALA A 21 -24.44 10.35 -15.09
CA ALA A 21 -23.26 9.52 -15.30
C ALA A 21 -22.38 9.68 -14.06
N SER A 22 -22.38 8.68 -13.18
CA SER A 22 -21.45 8.63 -12.06
C SER A 22 -20.05 8.79 -12.63
N MET A 23 -19.42 9.94 -12.36
CA MET A 23 -17.96 10.04 -12.46
C MET A 23 -17.41 8.97 -11.53
N ARG A 24 -17.06 7.81 -12.08
CA ARG A 24 -16.08 6.95 -11.45
C ARG A 24 -14.80 7.77 -11.49
N VAL A 25 -14.40 8.34 -10.36
CA VAL A 25 -13.01 8.76 -10.14
C VAL A 25 -12.18 7.47 -10.18
N ARG A 26 -11.93 6.97 -11.41
CA ARG A 26 -11.17 5.76 -11.68
C ARG A 26 -9.79 6.19 -12.14
N ARG A 27 -8.95 6.41 -11.13
CA ARG A 27 -7.51 6.13 -11.12
C ARG A 27 -7.04 6.52 -9.73
N GLN A 28 -7.12 5.60 -8.78
CA GLN A 28 -5.98 5.51 -7.89
C GLN A 28 -4.90 4.81 -8.70
N LEU A 29 -4.22 5.60 -9.54
CA LEU A 29 -2.85 5.29 -9.91
C LEU A 29 -2.14 5.03 -8.59
N VAL A 30 -1.37 3.95 -8.52
CA VAL A 30 -0.37 3.75 -7.47
C VAL A 30 0.29 5.12 -7.22
N PRO A 31 0.22 5.66 -6.00
CA PRO A 31 0.76 7.00 -5.73
C PRO A 31 2.19 7.09 -6.25
N PRO A 32 2.60 8.20 -6.89
CA PRO A 32 3.95 8.32 -7.45
C PRO A 32 5.04 8.18 -6.37
N GLU A 33 4.70 8.46 -5.12
CA GLU A 33 5.57 8.19 -3.98
C GLU A 33 5.78 6.70 -3.77
N PHE A 34 4.77 5.87 -4.04
CA PHE A 34 4.87 4.42 -3.94
C PHE A 34 5.65 3.80 -5.11
N SER A 35 5.54 4.36 -6.33
CA SER A 35 6.22 3.83 -7.51
C SER A 35 7.75 3.96 -7.46
N ASN A 36 8.27 4.88 -6.66
CA ASN A 36 9.71 5.15 -6.54
C ASN A 36 10.34 4.55 -5.26
N ILE A 37 9.56 3.85 -4.43
CA ILE A 37 10.09 3.26 -3.20
C ILE A 37 10.88 2.00 -3.53
N ASN A 38 12.14 1.96 -3.08
CA ASN A 38 12.86 0.71 -2.94
C ASN A 38 12.23 -0.11 -1.80
N ILE A 39 11.42 -1.10 -2.17
CA ILE A 39 10.70 -1.92 -1.19
C ILE A 39 11.66 -2.63 -0.23
N ASP A 40 12.81 -3.09 -0.69
CA ASP A 40 13.74 -3.84 0.16
C ASP A 40 14.37 -2.94 1.23
N GLN A 41 14.63 -1.67 0.92
CA GLN A 41 15.04 -0.66 1.90
C GLN A 41 13.88 -0.27 2.84
N TYR A 42 12.68 -0.13 2.29
CA TYR A 42 11.49 0.20 3.08
C TYR A 42 11.19 -0.86 4.14
N LEU A 43 11.26 -2.14 3.77
CA LEU A 43 11.03 -3.27 4.66
C LEU A 43 12.09 -3.39 5.76
N LYS A 44 13.31 -2.88 5.56
CA LYS A 44 14.33 -2.80 6.62
C LYS A 44 14.00 -1.75 7.69
N ASN A 45 13.16 -0.77 7.37
CA ASN A 45 12.74 0.26 8.32
C ASN A 45 11.49 -0.18 9.07
N GLN A 46 11.69 -0.89 10.18
CA GLN A 46 10.61 -1.40 11.03
C GLN A 46 9.63 -0.31 11.48
N ARG A 47 10.12 0.91 11.74
CA ARG A 47 9.27 2.05 12.13
C ARG A 47 8.30 2.45 11.01
N SER A 48 8.79 2.50 9.77
CA SER A 48 7.95 2.83 8.60
C SER A 48 6.90 1.76 8.34
N VAL A 49 7.29 0.48 8.42
CA VAL A 49 6.33 -0.64 8.26
C VAL A 49 5.25 -0.57 9.34
N LEU A 50 5.64 -0.41 10.60
CA LEU A 50 4.68 -0.26 11.72
C LEU A 50 3.77 0.96 11.58
N PHE A 51 4.28 2.08 11.08
CA PHE A 51 3.46 3.27 10.83
C PHE A 51 2.33 2.95 9.84
N GLN A 52 2.63 2.26 8.73
CA GLN A 52 1.61 1.86 7.77
C GLN A 52 0.64 0.81 8.33
N LEU A 53 1.16 -0.18 9.07
CA LEU A 53 0.31 -1.17 9.74
C LEU A 53 -0.66 -0.51 10.72
N LYS A 54 -0.23 0.52 11.46
CA LYS A 54 -1.11 1.29 12.35
C LYS A 54 -2.23 2.01 11.59
N CYS A 55 -1.91 2.64 10.47
CA CYS A 55 -2.91 3.27 9.61
C CYS A 55 -3.95 2.25 9.08
N ILE A 56 -3.46 1.11 8.59
CA ILE A 56 -4.27 0.13 7.87
C ILE A 56 -5.11 -0.71 8.84
N VAL A 57 -4.50 -1.18 9.93
CA VAL A 57 -5.10 -2.14 10.85
C VAL A 57 -5.84 -1.44 12.00
N TYR A 58 -5.21 -0.44 12.60
CA TYR A 58 -5.70 0.19 13.83
C TYR A 58 -6.35 1.57 13.62
N ASP A 59 -6.61 1.95 12.37
CA ASP A 59 -7.24 3.23 12.01
C ASP A 59 -6.49 4.46 12.56
N GLY A 60 -5.16 4.34 12.72
CA GLY A 60 -4.29 5.44 13.10
C GLY A 60 -4.07 6.47 11.99
N PRO A 61 -3.22 7.50 12.23
CA PRO A 61 -2.86 8.49 11.22
C PRO A 61 -2.27 7.84 9.96
N CYS A 62 -2.70 8.31 8.79
CA CYS A 62 -2.31 7.78 7.49
C CYS A 62 -1.70 8.86 6.59
N ASP A 63 -0.62 8.52 5.90
CA ASP A 63 -0.10 9.30 4.77
C ASP A 63 -0.79 8.88 3.45
N ARG A 64 -0.30 9.39 2.31
CA ARG A 64 -0.84 9.03 0.99
C ARG A 64 -0.72 7.52 0.70
N ILE A 65 0.37 6.90 1.13
CA ILE A 65 0.63 5.47 0.91
C ILE A 65 -0.34 4.62 1.72
N GLY A 66 -0.47 4.90 3.02
CA GLY A 66 -1.37 4.16 3.90
C GLY A 66 -2.83 4.26 3.46
N LYS A 67 -3.28 5.44 3.01
CA LYS A 67 -4.62 5.64 2.45
C LYS A 67 -4.86 4.80 1.20
N TYR A 68 -3.89 4.77 0.28
CA TYR A 68 -3.96 3.94 -0.91
C TYR A 68 -4.04 2.45 -0.54
N LEU A 69 -3.11 1.96 0.29
CA LEU A 69 -3.07 0.57 0.72
C LEU A 69 -4.38 0.14 1.39
N LYS A 70 -4.94 0.97 2.28
CA LYS A 70 -6.19 0.67 2.98
C LYS A 70 -7.37 0.46 2.04
N VAL A 71 -7.43 1.19 0.92
CA VAL A 71 -8.48 1.05 -0.10
C VAL A 71 -8.22 -0.15 -1.01
N THR A 72 -6.97 -0.45 -1.33
CA THR A 72 -6.60 -1.53 -2.27
C THR A 72 -6.54 -2.92 -1.64
N ILE A 73 -6.27 -3.02 -0.33
CA ILE A 73 -6.13 -4.31 0.37
C ILE A 73 -7.37 -5.22 0.23
N PRO A 74 -8.62 -4.73 0.38
CA PRO A 74 -9.81 -5.57 0.18
C PRO A 74 -9.86 -6.22 -1.20
N ASP A 75 -9.53 -5.47 -2.26
CA ASP A 75 -9.51 -5.98 -3.63
C ASP A 75 -8.41 -7.04 -3.85
N LEU A 76 -7.25 -6.85 -3.21
CA LEU A 76 -6.16 -7.83 -3.24
C LEU A 76 -6.58 -9.14 -2.57
N ILE A 77 -7.19 -9.05 -1.39
CA ILE A 77 -7.64 -10.22 -0.60
C ILE A 77 -8.69 -11.03 -1.36
N GLN A 78 -9.64 -10.37 -2.02
CA GLN A 78 -10.68 -11.03 -2.83
C GLN A 78 -10.13 -11.65 -4.13
N GLY A 79 -8.85 -11.43 -4.44
CA GLY A 79 -8.22 -11.90 -5.67
C GLY A 79 -8.58 -11.08 -6.91
N THR A 80 -9.18 -9.90 -6.74
CA THR A 80 -9.72 -9.07 -7.82
C THR A 80 -8.92 -7.79 -8.03
N CYS A 81 -7.58 -7.85 -8.02
CA CYS A 81 -6.77 -6.67 -8.36
C CYS A 81 -6.62 -6.50 -9.88
N SER A 82 -7.68 -5.98 -10.51
CA SER A 82 -7.73 -5.65 -11.94
C SER A 82 -6.76 -4.54 -12.36
N HIS A 83 -6.30 -3.73 -11.41
CA HIS A 83 -5.41 -2.59 -11.65
C HIS A 83 -3.95 -2.82 -11.25
N CYS A 84 -3.62 -3.96 -10.63
CA CYS A 84 -2.25 -4.26 -10.22
C CYS A 84 -1.40 -4.75 -11.39
N SER A 85 -0.24 -4.13 -11.60
CA SER A 85 0.77 -4.67 -12.52
C SER A 85 1.44 -5.94 -11.94
N PRO A 86 2.12 -6.75 -12.77
CA PRO A 86 2.93 -7.87 -12.27
C PRO A 86 4.06 -7.44 -11.32
N ALA A 87 4.56 -6.21 -11.44
CA ALA A 87 5.56 -5.67 -10.52
C ALA A 87 4.94 -5.31 -9.15
N ASP A 88 3.74 -4.76 -9.15
CA ASP A 88 3.00 -4.43 -7.93
C ASP A 88 2.64 -5.71 -7.15
N ARG A 89 2.18 -6.74 -7.85
CA ARG A 89 1.86 -8.05 -7.23
C ARG A 89 3.08 -8.68 -6.55
N ARG A 90 4.24 -8.67 -7.22
CA ARG A 90 5.51 -9.16 -6.64
C ARG A 90 5.93 -8.34 -5.42
N THR A 91 5.74 -7.03 -5.48
CA THR A 91 6.06 -6.12 -4.38
C THR A 91 5.12 -6.32 -3.19
N ALA A 92 3.82 -6.47 -3.44
CA ALA A 92 2.83 -6.84 -2.45
C ALA A 92 3.14 -8.20 -1.82
N GLY A 93 3.53 -9.21 -2.62
CA GLY A 93 3.97 -10.50 -2.11
C GLY A 93 5.16 -10.38 -1.14
N ARG A 94 6.19 -9.60 -1.49
CA ARG A 94 7.32 -9.34 -0.57
C ARG A 94 6.89 -8.66 0.73
N LEU A 95 5.99 -7.68 0.64
CA LEU A 95 5.46 -6.98 1.81
C LEU A 95 4.69 -7.95 2.72
N VAL A 96 3.80 -8.76 2.15
CA VAL A 96 3.03 -9.75 2.93
C VAL A 96 3.95 -10.78 3.56
N ALA A 97 4.91 -11.34 2.82
CA ALA A 97 5.87 -12.30 3.38
C ALA A 97 6.69 -11.69 4.52
N HIS A 98 7.08 -10.42 4.41
CA HIS A 98 7.77 -9.70 5.46
C HIS A 98 6.88 -9.44 6.69
N ILE A 99 5.61 -9.06 6.48
CA ILE A 99 4.65 -8.81 7.56
C ILE A 99 4.35 -10.09 8.33
N GLN A 100 4.07 -11.20 7.65
CA GLN A 100 3.84 -12.51 8.29
C GLN A 100 5.01 -12.89 9.21
N LYS A 101 6.24 -12.75 8.70
CA LYS A 101 7.44 -13.16 9.43
C LYS A 101 7.81 -12.24 10.60
N ASN A 102 7.70 -10.92 10.44
CA ASN A 102 8.28 -9.96 11.38
C ASN A 102 7.23 -9.22 12.24
N PHE A 103 5.95 -9.29 11.85
CA PHE A 103 4.83 -8.60 12.49
C PHE A 103 3.61 -9.54 12.61
N PRO A 104 3.76 -10.73 13.22
CA PRO A 104 2.70 -11.74 13.26
C PRO A 104 1.45 -11.24 13.98
N LYS A 105 1.61 -10.42 15.02
CA LYS A 105 0.47 -9.80 15.72
C LYS A 105 -0.33 -8.89 14.80
N GLU A 106 0.34 -7.97 14.10
CA GLU A 106 -0.31 -7.05 13.16
C GLU A 106 -0.92 -7.80 11.97
N TRP A 107 -0.28 -8.89 11.54
CA TRP A 107 -0.83 -9.78 10.51
C TRP A 107 -2.15 -10.42 10.97
N HIS A 108 -2.19 -10.98 12.19
CA HIS A 108 -3.41 -11.55 12.77
C HIS A 108 -4.52 -10.50 12.89
N ASP A 109 -4.18 -9.32 13.38
CA ASP A 109 -5.13 -8.21 13.51
C ASP A 109 -5.63 -7.71 12.14
N ALA A 110 -4.78 -7.72 11.11
CA ALA A 110 -5.17 -7.39 9.74
C ALA A 110 -6.14 -8.43 9.17
N VAL A 111 -5.84 -9.73 9.32
CA VAL A 111 -6.76 -10.82 8.93
C VAL A 111 -8.09 -10.65 9.66
N LYS A 112 -8.06 -10.37 10.96
CA LYS A 112 -9.28 -10.11 11.73
C LYS A 112 -10.08 -8.93 11.18
N LYS A 113 -9.41 -7.83 10.83
CA LYS A 113 -10.07 -6.62 10.31
C LYS A 113 -10.72 -6.84 8.94
N PHE A 114 -10.02 -7.50 8.02
CA PHE A 114 -10.43 -7.60 6.62
C PHE A 114 -11.18 -8.89 6.28
N GLN A 115 -10.95 -9.97 7.05
CA GLN A 115 -11.52 -11.31 6.83
C GLN A 115 -12.29 -11.85 8.05
N GLY A 116 -12.35 -11.10 9.16
CA GLY A 116 -13.11 -11.46 10.35
C GLY A 116 -12.28 -12.21 11.39
N GLN A 117 -11.89 -13.46 11.13
CA GLN A 117 -11.11 -14.25 12.11
C GLN A 117 -10.08 -15.18 11.48
N ALA A 118 -10.37 -15.69 10.28
CA ALA A 118 -9.47 -16.51 9.48
C ALA A 118 -9.60 -16.15 8.01
N VAL A 119 -8.55 -16.44 7.24
CA VAL A 119 -8.62 -16.35 5.78
C VAL A 119 -9.37 -17.57 5.26
N LYS A 120 -10.44 -17.37 4.50
CA LYS A 120 -11.18 -18.49 3.89
C LYS A 120 -10.25 -19.27 2.95
N PRO A 121 -10.31 -20.61 2.89
CA PRO A 121 -9.42 -21.41 2.05
C PRO A 121 -9.46 -21.04 0.56
N GLU A 122 -10.64 -20.66 0.06
CA GLU A 122 -10.84 -20.18 -1.31
C GLU A 122 -10.12 -18.85 -1.58
N ASP A 123 -10.20 -17.91 -0.65
CA ASP A 123 -9.54 -16.61 -0.74
C ASP A 123 -8.03 -16.76 -0.56
N ALA A 124 -7.58 -17.62 0.36
CA ALA A 124 -6.17 -17.94 0.58
C ALA A 124 -5.51 -18.43 -0.71
N SER A 125 -6.13 -19.40 -1.38
CA SER A 125 -5.61 -19.96 -2.64
C SER A 125 -5.49 -18.90 -3.74
N ARG A 126 -6.49 -18.00 -3.85
CA ARG A 126 -6.48 -16.89 -4.82
C ARG A 126 -5.39 -15.88 -4.48
N PHE A 127 -5.26 -15.53 -3.21
CA PHE A 127 -4.29 -14.55 -2.72
C PHE A 127 -2.84 -15.03 -2.90
N GLU A 128 -2.58 -16.29 -2.56
CA GLU A 128 -1.28 -16.95 -2.78
C GLU A 128 -0.92 -17.00 -4.26
N SER A 129 -1.87 -17.39 -5.12
CA SER A 129 -1.68 -17.41 -6.57
C SER A 129 -1.41 -16.01 -7.14
N LEU A 130 -2.13 -14.99 -6.66
CA LEU A 130 -2.01 -13.61 -7.13
C LEU A 130 -0.65 -12.99 -6.75
N LEU A 131 -0.17 -13.27 -5.54
CA LEU A 131 1.02 -12.64 -4.97
C LEU A 131 2.29 -13.50 -5.07
N GLY A 132 2.16 -14.79 -5.40
CA GLY A 132 3.27 -15.73 -5.45
C GLY A 132 3.90 -16.00 -4.08
N ILE A 133 3.08 -16.05 -3.03
CA ILE A 133 3.50 -16.30 -1.64
C ILE A 133 2.80 -17.53 -1.07
N LYS A 134 3.25 -17.98 0.11
CA LYS A 134 2.51 -18.91 0.95
C LYS A 134 2.03 -18.18 2.20
N LEU A 135 0.78 -18.39 2.56
CA LEU A 135 0.20 -17.90 3.80
C LEU A 135 0.51 -18.88 4.93
N GLU A 136 0.67 -18.35 6.13
CA GLU A 136 0.89 -19.16 7.32
C GLU A 136 -0.39 -19.96 7.67
N PRO A 137 -0.29 -21.30 7.82
CA PRO A 137 -1.47 -22.15 7.98
C PRO A 137 -2.26 -21.90 9.26
N GLU A 138 -1.63 -21.32 10.30
CA GLU A 138 -2.27 -21.04 11.59
C GLU A 138 -3.47 -20.08 11.49
N LEU A 139 -3.56 -19.27 10.43
CA LEU A 139 -4.65 -18.32 10.21
C LEU A 139 -5.67 -18.74 9.15
N ILE A 140 -5.42 -19.85 8.46
CA ILE A 140 -6.30 -20.39 7.41
C ILE A 140 -7.32 -21.34 8.05
N ASN A 141 -6.91 -22.06 9.09
CA ASN A 141 -7.75 -23.00 9.81
C ASN A 141 -7.87 -22.53 11.25
N THR A 142 -9.04 -22.03 11.66
CA THR A 142 -9.37 -21.69 13.06
C THR A 142 -9.35 -22.94 13.95
N THR A 143 -8.17 -23.48 14.20
CA THR A 143 -7.86 -24.10 15.47
C THR A 143 -6.99 -23.09 16.17
N VAL A 144 -7.61 -22.33 17.07
CA VAL A 144 -6.93 -21.41 17.98
C VAL A 144 -5.92 -22.24 18.77
N SER A 145 -4.70 -22.37 18.25
CA SER A 145 -3.54 -22.70 19.06
C SER A 145 -3.22 -21.43 19.82
N SER A 146 -3.85 -21.26 20.97
CA SER A 146 -3.55 -20.23 21.96
C SER A 146 -2.15 -20.40 22.59
N ASP A 147 -1.25 -21.13 21.95
CA ASP A 147 0.07 -21.49 22.46
C ASP A 147 1.12 -21.33 21.36
N ALA A 148 1.52 -20.09 21.07
CA ALA A 148 2.82 -19.80 20.46
C ALA A 148 3.30 -18.37 20.79
N SER A 149 3.75 -18.26 22.03
CA SER A 149 5.07 -17.72 22.35
C SER A 149 5.33 -16.26 21.97
N SER A 150 4.94 -15.41 22.91
CA SER A 150 5.88 -14.46 23.46
C SER A 150 7.14 -15.20 23.94
N SER A 151 8.16 -15.32 23.10
CA SER A 151 9.54 -15.50 23.53
C SER A 151 10.38 -14.41 22.90
N VAL A 152 10.37 -13.27 23.59
CA VAL A 152 11.49 -12.36 23.60
C VAL A 152 12.65 -13.10 24.25
N ALA A 153 13.62 -13.54 23.46
CA ALA A 153 14.92 -13.90 24.00
C ALA A 153 15.66 -12.60 24.39
N PRO A 154 16.28 -12.52 25.58
CA PRO A 154 17.11 -11.40 25.95
C PRO A 154 18.39 -11.39 25.11
N ALA A 155 18.77 -10.23 24.59
CA ALA A 155 20.11 -9.99 24.08
C ALA A 155 21.08 -10.07 25.28
N ALA A 156 21.76 -11.21 25.43
CA ALA A 156 22.88 -11.36 26.35
C ALA A 156 24.20 -11.21 25.59
N ASP A 157 24.96 -10.22 26.08
CA ASP A 157 26.40 -10.03 26.09
C ASP A 157 27.30 -10.93 25.23
N THR A 158 28.06 -10.27 24.34
CA THR A 158 29.41 -10.73 23.97
C THR A 158 30.43 -9.65 24.31
N PRO A 159 31.59 -10.01 24.89
CA PRO A 159 32.61 -9.05 25.30
C PRO A 159 33.40 -8.56 24.08
N VAL A 160 33.30 -7.26 23.80
CA VAL A 160 34.23 -6.55 22.91
C VAL A 160 35.54 -6.39 23.65
N SER A 161 36.54 -7.17 23.26
CA SER A 161 37.94 -6.93 23.63
C SER A 161 38.50 -5.87 22.67
N SER A 162 38.84 -4.71 23.21
CA SER A 162 39.66 -3.70 22.52
C SER A 162 41.09 -4.21 22.35
N PRO A 163 41.78 -3.74 21.31
CA PRO A 163 42.90 -2.84 21.60
C PRO A 163 42.88 -1.55 20.75
N ALA A 164 43.17 -0.44 21.42
CA ALA A 164 43.63 0.83 20.84
C ALA A 164 45.17 0.90 20.95
N PRO A 165 45.86 2.00 20.56
CA PRO A 165 45.82 2.76 19.32
C PRO A 165 47.23 2.92 18.70
N GLU A 166 47.37 3.24 17.40
CA GLU A 166 48.54 3.99 16.92
C GLU A 166 48.15 5.04 15.88
N THR A 167 48.65 6.25 16.13
CA THR A 167 48.55 7.49 15.37
C THR A 167 49.51 7.52 14.18
N LYS A 168 49.09 8.07 13.03
CA LYS A 168 49.95 9.04 12.31
C LYS A 168 49.18 9.96 11.35
N SER A 169 49.51 11.23 11.53
CA SER A 169 49.32 12.42 10.71
C SER A 169 49.53 12.25 9.20
N GLY A 170 48.76 13.00 8.40
CA GLY A 170 49.00 13.24 6.97
C GLY A 170 47.98 14.21 6.37
N ALA A 171 48.40 15.47 6.22
CA ALA A 171 47.66 16.58 5.62
C ALA A 171 47.43 16.43 4.10
N GLY A 172 46.41 17.12 3.57
CA GLY A 172 46.16 17.24 2.13
C GLY A 172 44.93 18.10 1.83
N GLU A 173 45.20 19.38 1.60
CA GLU A 173 44.28 20.47 1.25
C GLU A 173 43.85 20.46 -0.25
N GLN A 174 42.80 21.23 -0.55
CA GLN A 174 42.31 21.79 -1.83
C GLN A 174 40.90 21.28 -2.22
N ALA A 175 39.83 22.05 -2.41
CA ALA A 175 39.53 23.44 -2.84
C ALA A 175 38.70 23.41 -4.15
N VAL A 176 37.47 23.93 -4.03
CA VAL A 176 36.72 24.78 -4.98
C VAL A 176 36.23 24.24 -6.33
N ALA A 177 34.90 24.34 -6.53
CA ALA A 177 34.13 24.87 -7.68
C ALA A 177 32.71 24.29 -7.58
N GLU A 178 31.59 24.99 -7.33
CA GLU A 178 30.98 26.19 -7.92
C GLU A 178 30.88 26.20 -9.45
N THR A 179 29.67 25.89 -9.96
CA THR A 179 28.96 26.45 -11.13
C THR A 179 27.58 25.76 -11.17
N ALA A 180 26.49 26.44 -10.83
CA ALA A 180 25.69 27.35 -11.66
C ALA A 180 24.82 26.68 -12.74
N SER A 181 23.50 26.77 -12.51
CA SER A 181 22.42 27.08 -13.46
C SER A 181 22.08 26.13 -14.61
N ALA A 182 20.83 25.65 -14.64
CA ALA A 182 19.90 25.96 -15.72
C ALA A 182 18.48 25.44 -15.40
N ASP A 183 17.57 26.39 -15.23
CA ASP A 183 16.11 26.27 -15.37
C ASP A 183 15.68 25.51 -16.63
N ALA A 184 14.69 24.63 -16.48
CA ALA A 184 13.85 24.19 -17.58
C ALA A 184 12.39 24.53 -17.26
N VAL A 185 12.00 25.70 -17.74
CA VAL A 185 10.63 26.20 -17.84
C VAL A 185 9.82 25.24 -18.71
N VAL A 186 8.71 24.72 -18.17
CA VAL A 186 7.68 24.03 -18.95
C VAL A 186 6.76 25.10 -19.55
N PRO A 187 6.59 25.18 -20.88
CA PRO A 187 5.62 26.07 -21.48
C PRO A 187 4.21 25.54 -21.24
N THR A 188 3.38 26.36 -20.62
CA THR A 188 1.93 26.36 -20.81
C THR A 188 1.63 26.83 -22.23
N ASP A 189 0.98 25.99 -23.04
CA ASP A 189 0.16 26.54 -24.11
C ASP A 189 -1.10 25.72 -24.36
N ALA A 190 -2.17 26.46 -24.59
CA ALA A 190 -3.54 26.04 -24.69
C ALA A 190 -3.89 25.77 -26.16
N ALA A 191 -4.72 24.75 -26.42
CA ALA A 191 -5.59 24.74 -27.59
C ALA A 191 -6.74 23.76 -27.39
N VAL A 192 -7.88 24.32 -26.99
CA VAL A 192 -9.22 23.75 -27.17
C VAL A 192 -9.66 24.09 -28.61
N PRO A 193 -10.17 23.14 -29.41
CA PRO A 193 -11.15 23.46 -30.42
C PRO A 193 -12.55 23.11 -29.92
N ALA A 194 -13.36 24.16 -29.81
CA ALA A 194 -14.80 24.09 -29.69
C ALA A 194 -15.41 23.73 -31.06
N ALA A 195 -16.53 22.99 -30.99
CA ALA A 195 -17.71 23.08 -31.84
C ALA A 195 -17.53 23.17 -33.37
N ALA A 196 -17.93 22.09 -34.05
CA ALA A 196 -18.81 22.15 -35.22
C ALA A 196 -19.73 20.91 -35.19
#